data_AF-A0A952THI1-F1
#
_entry.id   AF-A0A952THI1-F1
#
_cell.length_a   1.000
_cell.length_b   1.000
_cell.length_c   1.000
_cell.angle_alpha   90.00
_cell.angle_beta   90.00
_cell.angle_gamma   90.00
#
_symmetry.space_group_name_H-M   'P 1'
#
loop_
_entity.id
_entity.type
_entity.pdbx_description
1 polymer ?
#
loop_
_entity_poly.entity_id
_entity_poly.type
_entity_poly.pdbx_seq_one_letter_code
_entity_poly.pdbx_strand_id
1 'polypeptide(L)'
;MDRTNADQFRANMKEWMEAARSEPIKITRKSGESFVLLDADTFEKMQLDLARLQGLSASLIDVAQGRVTPASEKSTAEVFERAKKRALAAKKTRKAVG
;
A
#
# COMPACT_ATOMS: atom_id res chain seq x y z
N MET A 1 13.54 -1.14 17.69
CA MET A 1 14.15 -2.01 16.66
C MET A 1 15.39 -2.70 17.20
N ASP A 2 15.18 -3.91 17.68
CA ASP A 2 16.26 -4.78 18.14
C ASP A 2 17.14 -5.25 16.98
N ARG A 3 18.37 -5.63 17.32
CA ARG A 3 19.39 -6.04 16.36
C ARG A 3 19.94 -7.39 16.79
N THR A 4 19.98 -8.33 15.86
CA THR A 4 20.59 -9.66 16.06
C THR A 4 21.47 -10.02 14.87
N ASN A 5 22.37 -10.97 15.06
CA ASN A 5 23.13 -11.55 13.97
C ASN A 5 22.43 -12.80 13.42
N ALA A 6 22.76 -13.19 12.19
CA ALA A 6 22.10 -14.31 11.53
C ALA A 6 22.30 -15.67 12.24
N ASP A 7 23.37 -15.85 13.01
CA ASP A 7 23.66 -17.11 13.71
C ASP A 7 22.81 -17.22 14.99
N GLN A 8 22.72 -16.14 15.77
CA GLN A 8 21.84 -16.01 16.93
C GLN A 8 20.36 -16.07 16.55
N PHE A 9 20.00 -15.46 15.42
CA PHE A 9 18.64 -15.57 14.90
C PHE A 9 18.23 -17.02 14.63
N ARG A 10 19.10 -17.81 13.99
CA ARG A 10 18.82 -19.22 13.69
C ARG A 10 18.76 -20.10 14.93
N ALA A 11 19.64 -19.84 15.91
CA ALA A 11 19.67 -20.58 17.15
C ALA A 11 18.36 -20.40 17.96
N ASN A 12 17.82 -19.18 18.01
CA ASN A 12 16.66 -18.81 18.82
C ASN A 12 15.47 -18.34 17.97
N MET A 13 15.24 -18.99 16.83
CA MET A 13 14.30 -18.53 15.80
C MET A 13 12.89 -18.23 16.34
N LYS A 14 12.36 -19.10 17.21
CA LYS A 14 11.01 -18.93 17.77
C LYS A 14 10.90 -17.65 18.61
N GLU A 15 11.86 -17.40 19.49
CA GLU A 15 11.87 -16.20 20.35
C GLU A 15 11.93 -14.93 19.52
N TRP A 16 12.78 -14.91 18.49
CA TRP A 16 12.88 -13.77 17.58
C TRP A 16 11.63 -13.57 16.74
N MET A 17 10.96 -14.64 16.32
CA MET A 17 9.67 -14.54 15.62
C MET A 17 8.56 -14.01 16.53
N GLU A 18 8.52 -14.40 17.81
CA GLU A 18 7.56 -13.87 18.77
C GLU A 18 7.85 -12.40 19.10
N ALA A 19 9.12 -12.03 19.31
CA ALA A 19 9.52 -10.64 19.51
C ALA A 19 9.21 -9.76 18.29
N ALA A 20 9.35 -10.30 17.07
CA ALA A 20 9.06 -9.55 15.84
C ALA A 20 7.57 -9.21 15.63
N ARG A 21 6.67 -9.80 16.43
CA ARG A 21 5.23 -9.46 16.41
C ARG A 21 4.94 -8.08 16.99
N SER A 22 5.74 -7.61 17.94
CA SER A 22 5.57 -6.30 18.57
C SER A 22 6.40 -5.23 17.87
N GLU A 23 7.66 -5.52 17.53
CA GLU A 23 8.54 -4.59 16.86
C GLU A 23 9.39 -5.24 15.76
N PRO A 24 9.66 -4.54 14.64
CA PRO A 24 10.60 -5.03 13.64
C PRO A 24 12.00 -5.27 14.21
N ILE A 25 12.68 -6.28 13.69
CA ILE A 25 14.01 -6.71 14.16
C ILE A 25 14.97 -6.72 12.98
N LYS A 26 16.15 -6.10 13.16
CA LYS A 26 17.20 -6.11 12.14
C LYS A 26 18.09 -7.32 12.33
N ILE A 27 18.24 -8.12 11.29
CA ILE A 27 19.13 -9.28 11.25
C ILE A 27 20.30 -8.93 10.34
N THR A 28 21.53 -8.97 10.86
CA THR A 28 22.73 -8.69 10.07
C THR A 28 23.55 -9.96 9.87
N ARG A 29 23.93 -10.25 8.62
CA ARG A 29 24.83 -11.34 8.24
C ARG A 29 26.29 -10.88 8.36
N LYS A 30 27.19 -11.85 8.57
CA LYS A 30 28.64 -11.60 8.54
C LYS A 30 29.12 -11.10 7.18
N SER A 31 28.43 -11.45 6.10
CA SER A 31 28.66 -10.93 4.74
C SER A 31 28.33 -9.44 4.58
N GLY A 32 27.73 -8.80 5.58
CA GLY A 32 27.31 -7.39 5.55
C GLY A 32 25.86 -7.16 5.12
N GLU A 33 25.22 -8.15 4.51
CA GLU A 33 23.78 -8.09 4.17
C GLU A 33 22.93 -7.95 5.44
N SER A 34 21.86 -7.18 5.36
CA SER A 34 20.92 -7.01 6.46
C SER A 34 19.48 -7.21 5.99
N PHE A 35 18.70 -7.87 6.82
CA PHE A 35 17.28 -8.13 6.61
C PHE A 35 16.48 -7.56 7.78
N VAL A 36 15.21 -7.29 7.55
CA VAL A 36 14.27 -6.91 8.60
C VAL A 36 13.24 -8.00 8.73
N LEU A 37 13.12 -8.55 9.93
CA LEU A 37 12.01 -9.41 10.30
C LEU A 37 10.90 -8.55 10.86
N LEU A 38 9.69 -8.76 10.38
CA LEU A 38 8.48 -8.11 10.87
C LEU A 38 7.28 -9.04 10.74
N ASP A 39 6.23 -8.73 11.47
CA ASP A 39 4.93 -9.36 11.34
C ASP A 39 4.32 -9.16 9.94
N ALA A 40 3.62 -10.19 9.45
CA ALA A 40 3.06 -10.20 8.10
C ALA A 40 1.92 -9.19 7.93
N ASP A 41 1.00 -9.11 8.90
CA ASP A 41 -0.14 -8.18 8.85
C ASP A 41 0.37 -6.74 8.90
N THR A 42 1.41 -6.49 9.70
CA THR A 42 2.10 -5.21 9.74
C THR A 42 2.72 -4.85 8.40
N PHE A 43 3.36 -5.80 7.72
CA PHE A 43 3.92 -5.58 6.38
C PHE A 43 2.85 -5.20 5.36
N GLU A 44 1.74 -5.92 5.32
CA GLU A 44 0.63 -5.66 4.41
C GLU A 44 0.01 -4.28 4.66
N LYS A 45 -0.17 -3.91 5.92
CA LYS A 45 -0.67 -2.59 6.29
C LYS A 45 0.28 -1.48 5.81
N MET A 46 1.59 -1.63 6.00
CA MET A 46 2.56 -0.65 5.50
C MET A 46 2.52 -0.53 3.97
N GLN A 47 2.37 -1.63 3.23
CA GLN A 47 2.25 -1.58 1.77
C GLN A 47 0.99 -0.82 1.33
N LEU A 48 -0.14 -1.05 2.01
CA LEU A 48 -1.38 -0.32 1.74
C LEU A 48 -1.23 1.18 2.02
N ASP A 49 -0.60 1.52 3.14
CA ASP A 49 -0.37 2.91 3.53
C ASP A 49 0.59 3.61 2.56
N LEU A 50 1.65 2.93 2.12
CA LEU A 50 2.55 3.46 1.07
C LEU A 50 1.82 3.71 -0.23
N ALA A 51 0.96 2.79 -0.69
CA ALA A 51 0.18 2.98 -1.90
C ALA A 51 -0.78 4.18 -1.80
N ARG A 52 -1.42 4.36 -0.63
CA ARG A 52 -2.27 5.53 -0.35
C ARG A 52 -1.48 6.83 -0.37
N LEU A 53 -0.33 6.85 0.30
CA LEU A 53 0.54 8.03 0.36
C LEU A 53 1.07 8.42 -1.03
N GLN A 54 1.41 7.45 -1.88
CA GLN A 54 1.78 7.71 -3.27
C GLN A 54 0.64 8.31 -4.09
N GLY A 55 -0.60 7.83 -3.90
CA GLY A 55 -1.76 8.41 -4.56
C GLY A 55 -2.06 9.85 -4.10
N LEU A 56 -1.94 10.11 -2.80
CA LEU A 56 -2.12 11.44 -2.22
C LEU A 56 -1.01 12.41 -2.64
N SER A 57 0.24 11.97 -2.70
CA SER A 57 1.34 12.83 -3.13
C SER A 57 1.19 13.23 -4.59
N ALA A 58 0.79 12.31 -5.46
CA ALA A 58 0.50 12.60 -6.86
C ALA A 58 -0.62 13.64 -7.01
N SER A 59 -1.73 13.48 -6.29
CA SER A 59 -2.84 14.43 -6.37
C SER A 59 -2.47 15.81 -5.80
N LEU A 60 -1.69 15.87 -4.73
CA LEU A 60 -1.18 17.13 -4.18
C LEU A 60 -0.24 17.84 -5.15
N ILE A 61 0.61 17.10 -5.87
CA ILE A 61 1.47 17.67 -6.91
C ILE A 61 0.62 18.28 -8.03
N ASP A 62 -0.44 17.59 -8.46
CA ASP A 62 -1.35 18.12 -9.49
C ASP A 62 -2.08 19.39 -9.02
N VAL A 63 -2.46 19.46 -7.73
CA VAL A 63 -2.99 20.68 -7.11
C VAL A 63 -1.96 21.81 -7.15
N ALA A 64 -0.73 21.54 -6.69
CA ALA A 64 0.34 22.54 -6.66
C ALA A 64 0.71 23.06 -8.06
N GLN A 65 0.60 22.21 -9.09
CA GLN A 65 0.89 22.55 -10.48
C GLN A 65 -0.32 23.14 -11.22
N GLY A 66 -1.46 23.32 -10.55
CA GLY A 66 -2.67 23.89 -11.15
C GLY A 66 -3.31 22.99 -12.22
N ARG A 67 -3.03 21.69 -12.21
CA ARG A 67 -3.58 20.72 -13.18
C ARG A 67 -4.97 20.20 -12.81
N VAL A 68 -5.54 20.72 -11.72
CA VAL A 68 -6.87 20.38 -11.23
C VAL A 68 -7.76 21.61 -11.25
N THR A 69 -9.06 21.39 -11.47
CA THR A 69 -10.08 22.44 -11.39
C THR A 69 -10.86 22.33 -10.08
N PRO A 70 -11.34 23.46 -9.51
CA PRO A 70 -12.18 23.44 -8.33
C PRO A 70 -13.48 22.67 -8.58
N ALA A 71 -13.95 21.94 -7.57
CA ALA A 71 -15.23 21.26 -7.64
C ALA A 71 -16.37 22.29 -7.76
N SER A 72 -17.24 22.08 -8.75
CA SER A 72 -18.50 22.79 -8.96
C SER A 72 -19.65 21.80 -9.09
N GLU A 73 -20.88 22.25 -8.85
CA GLU A 73 -22.07 21.40 -9.03
C GLU A 73 -22.13 20.76 -10.44
N LYS A 74 -21.74 21.52 -11.46
CA LYS A 74 -21.66 21.04 -12.85
C LYS A 74 -20.61 19.93 -13.02
N SER A 75 -19.40 20.13 -12.51
CA SER A 75 -18.35 19.10 -12.61
C SER A 75 -18.74 17.81 -11.86
N THR A 76 -19.43 17.94 -10.73
CA THR A 76 -19.90 16.78 -9.96
C THR A 76 -20.99 16.02 -10.72
N ALA A 77 -21.95 16.73 -11.31
CA ALA A 77 -23.00 16.13 -12.15
C ALA A 77 -22.40 15.38 -13.36
N GLU A 78 -21.37 15.93 -14.01
CA GLU A 78 -20.69 15.27 -15.13
C GLU A 78 -19.94 13.99 -14.72
N VAL A 79 -19.37 13.94 -13.52
CA VAL A 79 -18.73 12.73 -12.99
C VAL A 79 -19.77 11.63 -12.75
N PHE A 80 -20.92 11.98 -12.16
CA PHE A 80 -22.01 11.04 -11.95
C PHE A 80 -22.58 10.49 -13.27
N GLU A 81 -22.76 11.35 -14.27
CA GLU A 81 -23.21 10.90 -15.59
C GLU A 81 -22.20 9.99 -16.29
N ARG A 82 -20.89 10.28 -16.17
CA ARG A 82 -19.83 9.39 -16.66
C ARG A 82 -19.83 8.04 -15.94
N ALA A 83 -20.00 8.03 -14.61
CA ALA A 83 -20.08 6.80 -13.82
C ALA A 83 -21.30 5.95 -14.23
N LYS A 84 -22.46 6.59 -14.39
CA LYS A 84 -23.71 5.95 -14.85
C LYS A 84 -23.56 5.33 -16.24
N LYS A 85 -22.96 6.05 -17.20
CA LYS A 85 -22.64 5.53 -18.54
C LYS A 85 -21.73 4.30 -18.48
N ARG A 86 -20.68 4.33 -17.67
CA ARG A 86 -19.75 3.18 -17.51
C ARG A 86 -20.46 1.95 -16.91
N ALA A 87 -21.30 2.14 -15.89
CA ALA A 87 -22.07 1.05 -15.30
C ALA A 87 -23.07 0.43 -16.28
N LEU A 88 -23.72 1.25 -17.12
CA LEU A 88 -24.64 0.78 -18.15
C LEU A 88 -23.91 0.03 -19.28
N ALA A 89 -22.73 0.48 -19.68
CA ALA A 89 -21.89 -0.20 -20.67
C ALA A 89 -21.42 -1.59 -20.16
N ALA A 90 -20.99 -1.67 -18.91
CA ALA A 90 -20.60 -2.94 -18.27
C ALA A 90 -21.76 -3.95 -18.14
N LYS A 91 -23.00 -3.46 -17.95
CA LYS A 91 -24.20 -4.31 -17.99
C LYS A 91 -24.53 -4.81 -19.39
N LYS A 92 -24.33 -4.00 -20.43
CA LYS A 92 -24.55 -4.42 -21.83
C LYS A 92 -23.55 -5.47 -22.28
N THR A 93 -22.27 -5.34 -21.93
CA THR A 93 -21.25 -6.34 -22.27
C THR A 93 -21.51 -7.67 -21.57
N ARG A 94 -21.97 -7.67 -20.32
CA ARG A 94 -22.33 -8.91 -19.60
C ARG A 94 -23.55 -9.64 -20.18
N LYS A 95 -24.47 -8.93 -20.83
CA LYS A 95 -25.66 -9.50 -21.47
C LYS A 95 -25.38 -10.04 -22.89
N ALA A 96 -24.26 -9.68 -23.50
CA ALA A 96 -23.88 -10.10 -24.85
C ALA A 96 -22.96 -11.34 -24.89
N VAL A 97 -22.50 -11.82 -23.73
CA VAL A 97 -21.60 -12.99 -23.58
C VAL A 97 -22.34 -14.21 -23.02
N GLY A 98 -23.67 -14.12 -22.86
CA GLY A 98 -24.55 -15.21 -22.43
C GLY A 98 -25.38 -15.76 -23.58
#